data_AF-K1UM68-F1
#
_entry.id   AF-K1UM68-F1
#
_cell.length_a   1.000
_cell.length_b   1.000
_cell.length_c   1.000
_cell.angle_alpha   90.00
_cell.angle_beta   90.00
_cell.angle_gamma   90.00
#
_symmetry.space_group_name_H-M   'P 1'
#
loop_
_entity.id
_entity.type
_entity.pdbx_description
1 polymer ?
#
loop_
_entity_poly.entity_id
_entity_poly.type
_entity_poly.pdbx_seq_one_letter_code
_entity_poly.pdbx_strand_id
1 'polypeptide(L)'
;PDQVIACFGGGSNFGGIAFPFLRHNFTGERHTEFIAAEPESCPKLTRGKFEYDFGDEAGYTPLLPMFTLGHDFKPANIHAGGLRYHGAGMIISQLLKDGYLHGVDIPQLESFKSGMLFAQTEGIIPAPESCHAIAATIREALKAKEEGKEKVILFCLSGHGLIDMPSYDSFINGDLHNYSVSDEEIQQFLKDVPKVD
;
A
#
# COMPACT_ATOMS: atom_id res chain seq x y z
N PRO A 1 -12.85 3.04 -15.03
CA PRO A 1 -11.91 1.90 -15.09
C PRO A 1 -12.56 0.71 -14.39
N ASP A 2 -12.11 -0.51 -14.67
CA ASP A 2 -12.61 -1.70 -13.99
C ASP A 2 -11.92 -1.86 -12.64
N GLN A 3 -10.65 -1.43 -12.56
CA GLN A 3 -9.85 -1.42 -11.33
C GLN A 3 -9.12 -0.09 -11.17
N VAL A 4 -9.02 0.40 -9.93
CA VAL A 4 -8.16 1.52 -9.53
C VAL A 4 -7.16 1.04 -8.50
N ILE A 5 -5.86 1.21 -8.77
CA ILE A 5 -4.77 0.68 -7.96
C ILE A 5 -3.82 1.81 -7.55
N ALA A 6 -3.40 1.87 -6.30
CA ALA A 6 -2.36 2.80 -5.88
C ALA A 6 -1.56 2.28 -4.69
N CYS A 7 -0.33 2.77 -4.52
CA CYS A 7 0.54 2.40 -3.42
C CYS A 7 0.08 3.04 -2.11
N PHE A 8 0.25 2.35 -0.99
CA PHE A 8 -0.40 2.72 0.25
C PHE A 8 0.57 3.03 1.41
N GLY A 9 0.85 4.34 1.57
CA GLY A 9 1.55 4.91 2.72
C GLY A 9 0.54 5.18 3.83
N GLY A 10 0.17 6.44 4.07
CA GLY A 10 -1.02 6.79 4.88
C GLY A 10 -2.33 6.82 4.08
N GLY A 11 -2.27 6.69 2.75
CA GLY A 11 -3.44 6.59 1.87
C GLY A 11 -3.89 7.87 1.17
N SER A 12 -3.16 8.98 1.29
CA SER A 12 -3.52 10.24 0.62
C SER A 12 -3.53 10.15 -0.90
N ASN A 13 -2.47 9.57 -1.51
CA ASN A 13 -2.39 9.37 -2.97
C ASN A 13 -3.49 8.40 -3.46
N PHE A 14 -3.74 7.33 -2.70
CA PHE A 14 -4.78 6.35 -3.00
C PHE A 14 -6.17 7.00 -2.96
N GLY A 15 -6.52 7.70 -1.87
CA GLY A 15 -7.80 8.39 -1.76
C GLY A 15 -7.96 9.46 -2.85
N GLY A 16 -6.89 10.20 -3.14
CA GLY A 16 -6.88 11.23 -4.18
C GLY A 16 -7.26 10.70 -5.56
N ILE A 17 -6.73 9.53 -5.96
CA ILE A 17 -7.10 8.92 -7.24
C ILE A 17 -8.41 8.13 -7.18
N ALA A 18 -8.70 7.45 -6.06
CA ALA A 18 -9.81 6.50 -5.96
C ALA A 18 -11.18 7.18 -5.74
N PHE A 19 -11.24 8.20 -4.88
CA PHE A 19 -12.53 8.78 -4.45
C PHE A 19 -13.40 9.34 -5.59
N PRO A 20 -12.83 10.01 -6.61
CA PRO A 20 -13.62 10.44 -7.77
C PRO A 20 -14.35 9.27 -8.46
N PHE A 21 -13.72 8.09 -8.53
CA PHE A 21 -14.34 6.91 -9.12
C PHE A 21 -15.27 6.17 -8.15
N LEU A 22 -14.92 6.12 -6.86
CA LEU A 22 -15.72 5.43 -5.84
C LEU A 22 -17.12 6.02 -5.70
N ARG A 23 -17.27 7.32 -5.95
CA ARG A 23 -18.58 7.98 -6.05
C ARG A 23 -19.53 7.23 -7.00
N HIS A 24 -19.03 6.73 -8.13
CA HIS A 24 -19.85 6.03 -9.12
C HIS A 24 -20.36 4.68 -8.60
N ASN A 25 -19.57 3.98 -7.77
CA ASN A 25 -20.02 2.78 -7.07
C ASN A 25 -21.18 3.10 -6.11
N PHE A 26 -21.09 4.18 -5.33
CA PHE A 26 -22.17 4.56 -4.42
C PHE A 26 -23.47 4.93 -5.14
N THR A 27 -23.37 5.52 -6.34
CA THR A 27 -24.55 5.84 -7.16
C THR A 27 -25.08 4.65 -7.96
N GLY A 28 -24.35 3.53 -8.02
CA GLY A 28 -24.67 2.38 -8.86
C GLY A 28 -24.43 2.59 -10.36
N GLU A 29 -23.80 3.71 -10.76
CA GLU A 29 -23.50 4.02 -12.16
C GLU A 29 -22.45 3.09 -12.75
N ARG A 30 -21.46 2.70 -11.94
CA ARG A 30 -20.39 1.78 -12.33
C ARG A 30 -19.97 0.93 -11.13
N HIS A 31 -19.45 -0.26 -11.41
CA HIS A 31 -18.77 -1.08 -10.43
C HIS A 31 -17.27 -1.10 -10.73
N THR A 32 -16.49 -0.33 -9.96
CA THR A 32 -15.03 -0.31 -10.02
C THR A 32 -14.45 -0.95 -8.76
N GLU A 33 -13.43 -1.79 -8.91
CA GLU A 33 -12.69 -2.38 -7.80
C GLU A 33 -11.52 -1.46 -7.39
N PHE A 34 -11.26 -1.36 -6.09
CA PHE A 34 -10.26 -0.45 -5.52
C PHE A 34 -9.23 -1.24 -4.71
N ILE A 35 -7.95 -1.19 -5.14
CA ILE A 35 -6.88 -2.06 -4.64
C ILE A 35 -5.73 -1.21 -4.10
N ALA A 36 -5.54 -1.22 -2.79
CA ALA A 36 -4.46 -0.48 -2.12
C ALA A 36 -3.24 -1.40 -1.93
N ALA A 37 -2.11 -1.09 -2.59
CA ALA A 37 -0.91 -1.90 -2.56
C ALA A 37 0.07 -1.40 -1.49
N GLU A 38 0.29 -2.17 -0.44
CA GLU A 38 1.19 -1.85 0.67
C GLU A 38 2.40 -2.80 0.71
N PRO A 39 3.46 -2.50 1.48
CA PRO A 39 4.58 -3.43 1.59
C PRO A 39 4.23 -4.58 2.55
N GLU A 40 4.65 -5.79 2.22
CA GLU A 40 4.53 -6.96 3.11
C GLU A 40 5.22 -6.77 4.47
N SER A 41 6.26 -5.92 4.50
CA SER A 41 6.97 -5.55 5.72
C SER A 41 6.19 -4.59 6.64
N CYS A 42 5.18 -3.88 6.12
CA CYS A 42 4.31 -2.98 6.88
C CYS A 42 2.82 -3.20 6.51
N PRO A 43 2.26 -4.39 6.80
CA PRO A 43 0.97 -4.87 6.27
C PRO A 43 -0.24 -4.36 7.08
N LYS A 44 -0.41 -3.04 7.15
CA LYS A 44 -1.45 -2.41 7.99
C LYS A 44 -2.87 -2.59 7.46
N LEU A 45 -3.07 -2.67 6.14
CA LEU A 45 -4.37 -2.92 5.53
C LEU A 45 -4.72 -4.41 5.50
N THR A 46 -3.74 -5.29 5.25
CA THR A 46 -3.98 -6.75 5.13
C THR A 46 -3.97 -7.46 6.48
N ARG A 47 -3.15 -7.00 7.44
CA ARG A 47 -2.93 -7.68 8.73
C ARG A 47 -3.06 -6.79 9.97
N GLY A 48 -3.13 -5.47 9.80
CA GLY A 48 -3.38 -4.52 10.89
C GLY A 48 -4.75 -4.66 11.55
N LYS A 49 -4.97 -3.96 12.66
CA LYS A 49 -6.24 -3.95 13.39
C LYS A 49 -6.89 -2.58 13.33
N PHE A 50 -8.22 -2.57 13.20
CA PHE A 50 -9.01 -1.35 13.28
C PHE A 50 -9.18 -0.95 14.74
N GLU A 51 -8.44 0.07 15.17
CA GLU A 51 -8.37 0.55 16.54
C GLU A 51 -8.37 2.09 16.57
N TYR A 52 -8.54 2.69 17.74
CA TYR A 52 -8.22 4.10 17.96
C TYR A 52 -6.74 4.22 18.33
N ASP A 53 -5.97 4.93 17.52
CA ASP A 53 -4.52 5.06 17.71
C ASP A 53 -4.04 6.47 17.35
N PHE A 54 -2.81 6.79 17.71
CA PHE A 54 -2.20 8.07 17.34
C PHE A 54 -1.81 8.07 15.86
N GLY A 55 -2.06 9.20 15.18
CA GLY A 55 -1.64 9.47 13.81
C GLY A 55 -0.16 9.81 13.66
N ASP A 56 0.60 9.82 14.75
CA ASP A 56 2.03 10.07 14.77
C ASP A 56 2.70 9.19 15.83
N GLU A 57 3.96 8.80 15.59
CA GLU A 57 4.76 7.99 16.53
C GLU A 57 4.93 8.69 17.89
N ALA A 58 4.92 10.02 17.95
CA ALA A 58 5.15 10.76 19.19
C ALA A 58 3.90 10.89 20.09
N GLY A 59 2.73 10.44 19.62
CA GLY A 59 1.49 10.47 20.40
C GLY A 59 0.90 11.87 20.65
N TYR A 60 1.18 12.84 19.77
CA TYR A 60 0.68 14.22 19.92
C TYR A 60 -0.63 14.51 19.18
N THR A 61 -1.00 13.66 18.22
CA THR A 61 -2.28 13.74 17.52
C THR A 61 -3.43 13.29 18.44
N PRO A 62 -4.67 13.67 18.15
CA PRO A 62 -5.83 12.99 18.73
C PRO A 62 -5.84 11.50 18.34
N LEU A 63 -6.55 10.68 19.12
CA LEU A 63 -6.82 9.31 18.71
C LEU A 63 -7.74 9.28 17.49
N LEU A 64 -7.33 8.54 16.46
CA LEU A 64 -8.04 8.39 15.20
C LEU A 64 -8.46 6.93 15.00
N PRO A 65 -9.71 6.64 14.61
CA PRO A 65 -10.10 5.29 14.23
C PRO A 65 -9.45 4.90 12.91
N MET A 66 -8.55 3.91 12.94
CA MET A 66 -7.83 3.46 11.75
C MET A 66 -7.37 2.00 11.84
N PHE A 67 -7.13 1.40 10.69
CA PHE A 67 -6.25 0.23 10.63
C PHE A 67 -4.82 0.66 10.99
N THR A 68 -4.23 -0.03 11.95
CA THR A 68 -2.91 0.28 12.50
C THR A 68 -2.10 -0.98 12.79
N LEU A 69 -0.77 -0.86 12.74
CA LEU A 69 0.19 -1.80 13.32
C LEU A 69 0.63 -1.40 14.74
N GLY A 70 0.11 -0.28 15.25
CA GLY A 70 0.55 0.42 16.47
C GLY A 70 1.47 1.60 16.13
N HIS A 71 1.27 2.76 16.76
CA HIS A 71 2.08 3.97 16.51
C HIS A 71 3.57 3.81 16.81
N ASP A 72 3.93 2.87 17.70
CA ASP A 72 5.32 2.51 18.01
C ASP A 72 5.91 1.47 17.04
N PHE A 73 5.16 1.02 16.01
CA PHE A 73 5.65 0.07 15.01
C PHE A 73 6.87 0.61 14.27
N LYS A 74 7.92 -0.20 14.19
CA LYS A 74 9.16 0.13 13.49
C LYS A 74 9.40 -0.83 12.33
N PRO A 75 9.38 -0.35 11.07
CA PRO A 75 9.78 -1.16 9.92
C PRO A 75 11.20 -1.70 10.09
N ALA A 76 11.46 -2.89 9.55
CA ALA A 76 12.82 -3.45 9.56
C ALA A 76 13.82 -2.53 8.84
N ASN A 77 15.05 -2.45 9.36
CA ASN A 77 16.11 -1.59 8.80
C ASN A 77 16.45 -1.90 7.34
N ILE A 78 16.18 -3.13 6.89
CA ILE A 78 16.41 -3.58 5.50
C ILE A 78 15.29 -3.19 4.53
N HIS A 79 14.28 -2.44 5.01
CA HIS A 79 13.17 -1.98 4.19
C HIS A 79 13.51 -0.68 3.45
N ALA A 80 13.66 -0.78 2.14
CA ALA A 80 13.96 0.29 1.20
C ALA A 80 12.76 0.71 0.33
N GLY A 81 11.63 0.01 0.43
CA GLY A 81 10.43 0.23 -0.41
C GLY A 81 9.55 1.43 -0.03
N GLY A 82 9.94 2.25 0.95
CA GLY A 82 9.09 3.37 1.42
C GLY A 82 7.85 2.90 2.18
N LEU A 83 6.73 3.64 2.13
CA LEU A 83 5.42 3.20 2.68
C LEU A 83 5.42 2.75 4.17
N ARG A 84 6.35 3.30 4.97
CA ARG A 84 6.67 2.89 6.35
C ARG A 84 5.64 3.24 7.43
N TYR A 85 4.70 4.11 7.11
CA TYR A 85 3.73 4.62 8.08
C TYR A 85 2.83 3.49 8.62
N HIS A 86 2.61 3.49 9.94
CA HIS A 86 1.97 2.41 10.70
C HIS A 86 0.46 2.34 10.52
N GLY A 87 -0.17 3.49 10.26
CA GLY A 87 -1.62 3.65 10.22
C GLY A 87 -2.19 3.88 8.82
N ALA A 88 -3.49 3.72 8.67
CA ALA A 88 -4.23 4.06 7.45
C ALA A 88 -5.16 5.25 7.69
N GLY A 89 -5.25 6.20 6.76
CA GLY A 89 -6.11 7.37 6.94
C GLY A 89 -7.56 6.99 7.27
N MET A 90 -8.21 7.73 8.18
CA MET A 90 -9.53 7.38 8.75
C MET A 90 -10.58 7.02 7.70
N ILE A 91 -10.71 7.83 6.64
CA ILE A 91 -11.70 7.60 5.58
C ILE A 91 -11.41 6.29 4.86
N ILE A 92 -10.14 6.01 4.54
CA ILE A 92 -9.75 4.75 3.90
C ILE A 92 -10.02 3.58 4.83
N SER A 93 -9.68 3.71 6.11
CA SER A 93 -9.91 2.66 7.11
C SER A 93 -11.38 2.30 7.22
N GLN A 94 -12.26 3.30 7.23
CA GLN A 94 -13.71 3.07 7.24
C GLN A 94 -14.17 2.37 5.95
N LEU A 95 -13.71 2.83 4.78
CA LEU A 95 -14.06 2.23 3.49
C LEU A 95 -13.56 0.78 3.35
N LEU A 96 -12.38 0.46 3.89
CA LEU A 96 -11.86 -0.92 3.96
C LEU A 96 -12.75 -1.79 4.85
N LYS A 97 -13.09 -1.29 6.04
CA LYS A 97 -13.96 -1.99 7.00
C LYS A 97 -15.35 -2.28 6.43
N ASP A 98 -15.89 -1.35 5.64
CA ASP A 98 -17.19 -1.48 4.99
C ASP A 98 -17.15 -2.29 3.68
N GLY A 99 -15.97 -2.74 3.24
CA GLY A 99 -15.80 -3.60 2.06
C GLY A 99 -15.81 -2.87 0.71
N TYR A 100 -15.62 -1.54 0.68
CA TYR A 100 -15.59 -0.76 -0.57
C TYR A 100 -14.24 -0.79 -1.29
N LEU A 101 -13.18 -1.20 -0.60
CA LEU A 101 -11.83 -1.39 -1.12
C LEU A 101 -11.16 -2.53 -0.38
N HIS A 102 -10.07 -3.06 -0.91
CA HIS A 102 -9.24 -4.02 -0.18
C HIS A 102 -7.74 -3.71 -0.35
N GLY A 103 -6.96 -4.15 0.62
CA GLY A 103 -5.50 -4.09 0.58
C GLY A 103 -4.89 -5.34 -0.04
N VAL A 104 -3.73 -5.17 -0.66
CA VAL A 104 -2.80 -6.26 -1.00
C VAL A 104 -1.42 -5.89 -0.50
N ASP A 105 -0.66 -6.87 -0.03
CA ASP A 105 0.75 -6.68 0.31
C ASP A 105 1.65 -7.19 -0.81
N ILE A 106 2.73 -6.45 -1.03
CA ILE A 106 3.72 -6.72 -2.07
C ILE A 106 5.08 -6.95 -1.39
N PRO A 107 5.73 -8.10 -1.65
CA PRO A 107 7.10 -8.32 -1.23
C PRO A 107 8.05 -7.29 -1.84
N GLN A 108 9.03 -6.82 -1.07
CA GLN A 108 9.97 -5.80 -1.50
C GLN A 108 10.70 -6.17 -2.81
N LEU A 109 11.18 -7.40 -2.95
CA LEU A 109 11.87 -7.82 -4.18
C LEU A 109 10.95 -7.80 -5.40
N GLU A 110 9.66 -8.08 -5.21
CA GLU A 110 8.68 -8.02 -6.28
C GLU A 110 8.39 -6.58 -6.70
N SER A 111 8.30 -5.65 -5.74
CA SER A 111 8.07 -4.24 -6.05
C SER A 111 9.23 -3.71 -6.90
N PHE A 112 10.48 -3.87 -6.47
CA PHE A 112 11.65 -3.41 -7.25
C PHE A 112 11.77 -4.10 -8.61
N LYS A 113 11.51 -5.42 -8.69
CA LYS A 113 11.48 -6.13 -9.99
C LYS A 113 10.45 -5.52 -10.94
N SER A 114 9.29 -5.18 -10.43
CA SER A 114 8.20 -4.54 -11.19
C SER A 114 8.56 -3.10 -11.60
N GLY A 115 9.23 -2.35 -10.72
CA GLY A 115 9.76 -1.03 -11.02
C GLY A 115 10.80 -1.04 -12.12
N MET A 116 11.74 -2.00 -12.08
CA MET A 116 12.75 -2.18 -13.13
C MET A 116 12.13 -2.53 -14.48
N LEU A 117 11.14 -3.44 -14.49
CA LEU A 117 10.40 -3.76 -15.71
C LEU A 117 9.72 -2.51 -16.27
N PHE A 118 9.01 -1.76 -15.44
CA PHE A 118 8.31 -0.54 -15.86
C PHE A 118 9.27 0.52 -16.42
N ALA A 119 10.43 0.71 -15.79
CA ALA A 119 11.45 1.63 -16.29
C ALA A 119 12.00 1.19 -17.65
N GLN A 120 12.17 -0.11 -17.86
CA GLN A 120 12.67 -0.67 -19.12
C GLN A 120 11.64 -0.63 -20.25
N THR A 121 10.34 -0.74 -19.93
CA THR A 121 9.28 -0.76 -20.95
C THR A 121 8.67 0.61 -21.22
N GLU A 122 8.49 1.44 -20.19
CA GLU A 122 7.81 2.74 -20.27
C GLU A 122 8.77 3.95 -20.19
N GLY A 123 10.05 3.73 -19.85
CA GLY A 123 11.08 4.78 -19.83
C GLY A 123 11.02 5.74 -18.64
N ILE A 124 10.18 5.47 -17.63
CA ILE A 124 10.10 6.26 -16.39
C ILE A 124 10.62 5.42 -15.24
N ILE A 125 11.57 5.96 -14.46
CA ILE A 125 12.03 5.34 -13.21
C ILE A 125 11.00 5.67 -12.12
N PRO A 126 10.20 4.71 -11.62
CA PRO A 126 9.18 4.99 -10.61
C PRO A 126 9.80 5.13 -9.22
N ALA A 127 9.15 5.86 -8.31
CA ALA A 127 9.53 5.85 -6.90
C ALA A 127 9.37 4.42 -6.31
N PRO A 128 10.22 3.97 -5.37
CA PRO A 128 10.08 2.68 -4.69
C PRO A 128 8.67 2.44 -4.11
N GLU A 129 8.01 3.48 -3.62
CA GLU A 129 6.60 3.43 -3.19
C GLU A 129 5.68 3.00 -4.35
N SER A 130 5.81 3.67 -5.50
CA SER A 130 4.98 3.44 -6.69
C SER A 130 5.18 2.05 -7.28
N CYS A 131 6.35 1.45 -7.07
CA CYS A 131 6.64 0.07 -7.48
C CYS A 131 5.65 -0.95 -6.90
N HIS A 132 5.06 -0.69 -5.72
CA HIS A 132 4.05 -1.55 -5.12
C HIS A 132 2.74 -1.52 -5.94
N ALA A 133 2.34 -0.34 -6.41
CA ALA A 133 1.16 -0.21 -7.28
C ALA A 133 1.40 -0.86 -8.65
N ILE A 134 2.60 -0.71 -9.20
CA ILE A 134 3.00 -1.33 -10.47
C ILE A 134 2.97 -2.86 -10.34
N ALA A 135 3.53 -3.42 -9.26
CA ALA A 135 3.49 -4.86 -9.00
C ALA A 135 2.06 -5.39 -8.92
N ALA A 136 1.19 -4.74 -8.13
CA ALA A 136 -0.23 -5.11 -8.03
C ALA A 136 -0.94 -5.00 -9.39
N THR A 137 -0.62 -3.98 -10.19
CA THR A 137 -1.16 -3.81 -11.55
C THR A 137 -0.73 -4.94 -12.49
N ILE A 138 0.54 -5.36 -12.44
CA ILE A 138 1.03 -6.49 -13.23
C ILE A 138 0.32 -7.79 -12.81
N ARG A 139 0.15 -8.05 -11.50
CA ARG A 139 -0.60 -9.21 -11.00
C ARG A 139 -2.02 -9.26 -11.59
N GLU A 140 -2.76 -8.14 -11.52
CA GLU A 140 -4.12 -8.08 -12.02
C GLU A 140 -4.20 -8.17 -13.56
N ALA A 141 -3.25 -7.59 -14.28
CA ALA A 141 -3.16 -7.73 -15.74
C ALA A 141 -2.89 -9.19 -16.17
N LEU A 142 -1.99 -9.89 -15.46
CA LEU A 142 -1.72 -11.31 -15.72
C LEU A 142 -2.93 -12.18 -15.41
N LYS A 143 -3.61 -11.92 -14.28
CA LYS A 143 -4.86 -12.59 -13.94
C LYS A 143 -5.95 -12.38 -14.98
N ALA A 144 -6.13 -11.15 -15.47
CA ALA A 144 -7.08 -10.85 -16.54
C ALA A 144 -6.78 -11.64 -17.83
N LYS A 145 -5.48 -11.76 -18.18
CA LYS A 145 -5.02 -12.58 -19.32
C LYS A 145 -5.34 -14.06 -19.12
N GLU A 146 -5.10 -14.61 -17.93
CA GLU A 146 -5.43 -16.00 -17.59
C GLU A 146 -6.93 -16.27 -17.66
N GLU A 147 -7.75 -15.32 -17.20
CA GLU A 147 -9.21 -15.38 -17.28
C GLU A 147 -9.77 -15.12 -18.68
N GLY A 148 -8.93 -14.68 -19.64
CA GLY A 148 -9.35 -14.30 -20.98
C GLY A 148 -10.28 -13.07 -21.01
N LYS A 149 -10.14 -12.16 -20.03
CA LYS A 149 -10.97 -10.96 -19.90
C LYS A 149 -10.18 -9.71 -20.22
N GLU A 150 -10.77 -8.83 -21.01
CA GLU A 150 -10.26 -7.46 -21.17
C GLU A 150 -10.64 -6.64 -19.93
N LYS A 151 -9.65 -5.97 -19.32
CA LYS A 151 -9.84 -5.06 -18.18
C LYS A 151 -9.12 -3.75 -18.43
N VAL A 152 -9.75 -2.64 -18.07
CA VAL A 152 -9.14 -1.31 -17.99
C VAL A 152 -8.69 -1.05 -16.56
N ILE A 153 -7.37 -1.11 -16.33
CA ILE A 153 -6.76 -0.86 -15.02
C ILE A 153 -6.18 0.56 -15.00
N LEU A 154 -6.65 1.39 -14.07
CA LEU A 154 -6.05 2.67 -13.76
C LEU A 154 -5.15 2.50 -12.54
N PHE A 155 -3.86 2.85 -12.64
CA PHE A 155 -2.99 2.87 -11.47
C PHE A 155 -2.36 4.24 -11.22
N CYS A 156 -2.01 4.52 -9.98
CA CYS A 156 -1.35 5.76 -9.59
C CYS A 156 0.18 5.59 -9.59
N LEU A 157 0.86 6.21 -10.55
CA LEU A 157 2.29 6.48 -10.46
C LEU A 157 2.50 7.72 -9.58
N SER A 158 2.67 7.52 -8.27
CA SER A 158 2.66 8.60 -7.28
C SER A 158 3.91 9.48 -7.29
N GLY A 159 5.02 9.00 -7.88
CA GLY A 159 6.28 9.75 -7.97
C GLY A 159 7.35 9.05 -8.82
N HIS A 160 8.42 9.78 -9.12
CA HIS A 160 9.61 9.25 -9.81
C HIS A 160 10.70 8.84 -8.81
N GLY A 161 11.55 7.90 -9.19
CA GLY A 161 12.63 7.37 -8.36
C GLY A 161 14.00 8.03 -8.55
N LEU A 162 14.08 9.16 -9.27
CA LEU A 162 15.37 9.81 -9.60
C LEU A 162 16.21 10.19 -8.37
N ILE A 163 15.58 10.39 -7.22
CA ILE A 163 16.25 10.70 -5.94
C ILE A 163 16.34 9.50 -5.00
N ASP A 164 15.80 8.35 -5.42
CA ASP A 164 15.74 7.09 -4.66
C ASP A 164 16.68 6.03 -5.27
N MET A 165 17.64 6.47 -6.08
CA MET A 165 18.63 5.61 -6.72
C MET A 165 19.39 4.71 -5.75
N PRO A 166 19.75 5.12 -4.52
CA PRO A 166 20.37 4.21 -3.55
C PRO A 166 19.54 2.94 -3.27
N SER A 167 18.21 3.05 -3.23
CA SER A 167 17.33 1.89 -3.04
C SER A 167 17.34 0.95 -4.24
N TYR A 168 17.40 1.51 -5.46
CA TYR A 168 17.57 0.74 -6.69
C TYR A 168 18.95 0.08 -6.75
N ASP A 169 20.01 0.77 -6.34
CA ASP A 169 21.36 0.21 -6.30
C ASP A 169 21.43 -0.99 -5.35
N SER A 170 20.84 -0.90 -4.16
CA SER A 170 20.71 -2.03 -3.24
C SER A 170 19.97 -3.22 -3.86
N PHE A 171 18.91 -2.96 -4.65
CA PHE A 171 18.23 -4.04 -5.37
C PHE A 171 19.12 -4.67 -6.44
N ILE A 172 19.78 -3.85 -7.26
CA ILE A 172 20.62 -4.29 -8.38
C ILE A 172 21.83 -5.10 -7.88
N ASN A 173 22.41 -4.70 -6.76
CA ASN A 173 23.53 -5.40 -6.13
C ASN A 173 23.12 -6.70 -5.40
N GLY A 174 21.81 -6.92 -5.22
CA GLY A 174 21.29 -8.09 -4.50
C GLY A 174 21.35 -7.94 -2.97
N ASP A 175 21.47 -6.72 -2.45
CA ASP A 175 21.54 -6.41 -1.03
C ASP A 175 20.14 -6.41 -0.35
N LEU A 176 19.07 -6.30 -1.15
CA LEU A 176 17.71 -6.36 -0.64
C LEU A 176 17.24 -7.80 -0.43
N HIS A 177 16.47 -7.99 0.64
CA HIS A 177 15.76 -9.23 0.92
C HIS A 177 14.29 -8.93 1.23
N ASN A 178 13.43 -9.93 1.04
CA ASN A 178 12.08 -9.86 1.55
C ASN A 178 12.11 -9.99 3.06
N TYR A 179 11.28 -9.20 3.72
CA TYR A 179 10.99 -9.32 5.14
C TYR A 179 9.50 -9.18 5.33
N SER A 180 8.93 -10.13 6.07
CA SER A 180 7.54 -10.12 6.48
C SER A 180 7.53 -10.09 8.00
N VAL A 181 6.78 -9.15 8.57
CA VAL A 181 6.59 -9.07 10.02
C VAL A 181 5.74 -10.26 10.49
N SER A 182 6.10 -10.90 11.60
CA SER A 182 5.29 -12.01 12.15
C SER A 182 3.98 -11.50 12.79
N ASP A 183 2.96 -12.36 12.90
CA ASP A 183 1.72 -11.99 13.60
C ASP A 183 2.01 -11.70 15.08
N GLU A 184 2.96 -12.41 15.69
CA GLU A 184 3.41 -12.17 17.06
C GLU A 184 4.02 -10.78 17.25
N GLU A 185 4.85 -10.33 16.30
CA GLU A 185 5.42 -8.97 16.30
C GLU A 185 4.31 -7.91 16.17
N ILE A 186 3.37 -8.09 15.25
CA ILE A 186 2.22 -7.18 15.12
C ILE A 186 1.43 -7.12 16.43
N GLN A 187 1.12 -8.28 17.02
CA GLN A 187 0.40 -8.33 18.31
C GLN A 187 1.19 -7.67 19.44
N GLN A 188 2.52 -7.68 19.40
CA GLN A 188 3.33 -7.00 20.41
C GLN A 188 3.18 -5.48 20.32
N PHE A 189 3.25 -4.90 19.13
CA PHE A 189 3.06 -3.44 18.95
C PHE A 189 1.62 -2.99 19.24
N LEU A 190 0.63 -3.84 18.95
CA LEU A 190 -0.78 -3.54 19.22
C LEU A 190 -1.13 -3.50 20.72
N LYS A 191 -0.25 -4.00 21.61
CA LYS A 191 -0.47 -3.90 23.07
C LYS A 191 -0.37 -2.48 23.59
N ASP A 192 0.45 -1.65 22.93
CA ASP A 192 0.73 -0.28 23.33
C ASP A 192 -0.27 0.71 22.70
N VAL A 193 -1.16 0.23 21.82
CA VAL A 193 -2.26 1.03 21.26
C VAL A 193 -3.25 1.42 22.38
N PRO A 194 -3.58 2.71 22.52
CA PRO A 194 -4.53 3.20 23.51
C PRO A 194 -5.88 2.45 23.46
N LYS A 195 -6.39 2.08 24.63
CA LYS A 195 -7.73 1.50 24.76
C LYS A 195 -8.73 2.62 25.01
N VAL A 196 -9.75 2.67 24.17
CA VAL A 196 -10.87 3.60 24.28
C VAL A 196 -12.10 2.80 24.71
N ASP A 197 -12.72 3.22 25.81
CA ASP A 197 -13.96 2.62 26.35
C ASP A 197 -15.20 2.93 25.50
#